data_AF-A0A5C7I6F8-F1
#
_entry.id   AF-A0A5C7I6F8-F1
#
_cell.length_a   1.000
_cell.length_b   1.000
_cell.length_c   1.000
_cell.angle_alpha   90.00
_cell.angle_beta   90.00
_cell.angle_gamma   90.00
#
_symmetry.space_group_name_H-M   'P 1'
#
loop_
_entity.id
_entity.type
_entity.pdbx_description
1 polymer ?
#
loop_
_entity_poly.entity_id
_entity_poly.type
_entity_poly.pdbx_seq_one_letter_code
_entity_poly.pdbx_strand_id
1 'polypeptide(L)'
;MVEPDQTFTSPRSAAAANQIGVVVISPLVSSRSRLHTMALSNFEISKTLTESDITENKVELPVNIVEHMEPLMMNGEHSVDLKAVDRWKQQWSVRYYTRPNNVRKTAFTSGWRKLVEANGVLPGDELIFSRRQDAGEMQYYMIQVKRRTNTREGETVQGEPVIYW
;
A
#
# COMPACT_ATOMS: atom_id res chain seq x y z
N MET A 1 -16.29 60.17 18.78
CA MET A 1 -16.38 61.41 17.99
C MET A 1 -15.11 62.19 18.28
N VAL A 2 -14.49 62.75 17.23
CA VAL A 2 -13.19 63.45 17.17
C VAL A 2 -11.97 62.54 16.87
N GLU A 3 -11.58 62.50 15.58
CA GLU A 3 -10.22 62.15 15.11
C GLU A 3 -9.28 63.36 15.25
N PRO A 4 -7.97 63.10 15.45
CA PRO A 4 -6.95 63.70 14.59
C PRO A 4 -5.89 62.63 14.21
N ASP A 5 -5.11 62.69 13.13
CA ASP A 5 -4.17 63.75 12.76
C ASP A 5 -3.64 63.45 11.34
N GLN A 6 -3.50 64.47 10.50
CA GLN A 6 -2.87 64.42 9.18
C GLN A 6 -1.61 65.27 9.25
N THR A 7 -0.43 64.65 9.15
CA THR A 7 0.80 65.38 8.85
C THR A 7 1.50 64.75 7.65
N PHE A 8 1.42 65.45 6.52
CA PHE A 8 2.07 65.12 5.25
C PHE A 8 3.21 66.10 5.03
N THR A 9 4.46 65.64 5.10
CA THR A 9 5.59 66.33 4.47
C THR A 9 6.69 65.32 4.10
N SER A 10 6.96 65.17 2.81
CA SER A 10 8.19 64.57 2.31
C SER A 10 8.64 65.30 1.03
N PRO A 11 9.89 65.76 0.92
CA PRO A 11 10.45 66.21 -0.35
C PRO A 11 11.49 65.23 -0.91
N ARG A 12 11.22 64.79 -2.15
CA ARG A 12 12.08 64.88 -3.35
C ARG A 12 13.54 64.36 -3.29
N SER A 13 13.75 63.19 -3.92
CA SER A 13 14.71 62.87 -5.01
C SER A 13 16.17 63.36 -4.95
N ALA A 14 17.14 62.41 -4.97
CA ALA A 14 18.28 62.43 -5.91
C ALA A 14 19.07 61.09 -5.91
N ALA A 15 19.69 60.81 -7.05
CA ALA A 15 20.31 59.55 -7.47
C ALA A 15 21.75 59.31 -6.99
N ALA A 16 22.19 58.04 -7.05
CA ALA A 16 23.59 57.67 -7.34
C ALA A 16 23.67 56.20 -7.82
N ALA A 17 24.37 55.98 -8.93
CA ALA A 17 24.77 54.67 -9.46
C ALA A 17 26.30 54.49 -9.31
N ASN A 18 26.78 53.25 -9.53
CA ASN A 18 28.16 52.70 -9.50
C ASN A 18 28.68 52.29 -8.09
N GLN A 19 29.32 51.13 -7.84
CA GLN A 19 30.07 50.19 -8.68
C GLN A 19 30.39 48.85 -7.93
N ILE A 20 30.25 47.69 -8.61
CA ILE A 20 31.04 46.42 -8.62
C ILE A 20 31.42 45.65 -7.31
N GLY A 21 31.10 44.33 -7.34
CA GLY A 21 31.74 43.20 -6.59
C GLY A 21 31.01 42.82 -5.29
N VAL A 22 30.49 41.60 -5.05
CA VAL A 22 31.09 40.25 -5.14
C VAL A 22 29.98 39.21 -5.32
N VAL A 23 30.25 38.19 -6.15
CA VAL A 23 29.44 36.98 -6.31
C VAL A 23 29.36 36.21 -4.98
N VAL A 24 28.15 36.04 -4.44
CA VAL A 24 27.87 34.99 -3.45
C VAL A 24 26.80 34.09 -4.04
N ILE A 25 27.24 32.95 -4.56
CA ILE A 25 26.36 31.83 -4.92
C ILE A 25 26.05 31.12 -3.61
N SER A 26 24.79 31.09 -3.20
CA SER A 26 24.32 30.09 -2.25
C SER A 26 22.91 29.64 -2.64
N PRO A 27 22.64 28.33 -2.62
CA PRO A 27 21.72 27.72 -3.57
C PRO A 27 20.31 27.52 -3.00
N LEU A 28 19.37 27.43 -3.93
CA LEU A 28 18.18 26.58 -3.86
C LEU A 28 17.12 26.92 -2.80
N VAL A 29 16.44 28.04 -3.00
CA VAL A 29 14.98 28.03 -2.86
C VAL A 29 14.42 27.75 -4.24
N SER A 30 14.23 26.45 -4.54
CA SER A 30 13.42 26.02 -5.67
C SER A 30 12.31 25.16 -5.12
N SER A 31 11.19 25.84 -4.91
CA SER A 31 9.83 25.35 -4.97
C SER A 31 9.70 23.92 -5.47
N ARG A 32 9.05 23.08 -4.65
CA ARG A 32 8.01 22.16 -5.11
C ARG A 32 7.38 21.48 -3.90
N SER A 33 6.41 22.14 -3.31
CA SER A 33 5.21 21.47 -2.82
C SER A 33 4.58 20.75 -4.02
N ARG A 34 5.10 19.58 -4.38
CA ARG A 34 4.39 18.66 -5.25
C ARG A 34 3.38 17.96 -4.35
N LEU A 35 2.14 18.43 -4.41
CA LEU A 35 1.00 17.52 -4.31
C LEU A 35 1.14 16.51 -5.46
N HIS A 36 2.04 15.54 -5.31
CA HIS A 36 1.86 14.28 -5.99
C HIS A 36 0.79 13.57 -5.16
N THR A 37 -0.38 13.36 -5.75
CA THR A 37 -1.09 12.12 -5.47
C THR A 37 -0.05 11.00 -5.54
N MET A 38 0.34 10.43 -4.41
CA MET A 38 1.32 9.35 -4.38
C MET A 38 0.68 8.17 -5.10
N ALA A 39 1.04 7.96 -6.37
CA ALA A 39 0.80 6.67 -7.01
C ALA A 39 1.66 5.66 -6.25
N LEU A 40 1.03 4.87 -5.38
CA LEU A 40 1.75 3.85 -4.64
C LEU A 40 2.19 2.80 -5.65
N SER A 41 3.42 2.31 -5.51
CA SER A 41 3.97 1.33 -6.44
C SER A 41 3.13 0.05 -6.46
N ASN A 42 3.00 -0.53 -7.65
CA ASN A 42 2.49 -1.89 -7.78
C ASN A 42 3.43 -2.83 -7.02
N PHE A 43 2.85 -3.85 -6.38
CA PHE A 43 3.62 -4.89 -5.72
C PHE A 43 2.86 -6.20 -5.77
N GLU A 44 3.59 -7.30 -5.59
CA GLU A 44 3.04 -8.62 -5.36
C GLU A 44 3.90 -9.33 -4.32
N ILE A 45 3.24 -9.94 -3.33
CA ILE A 45 3.86 -10.82 -2.36
C ILE A 45 3.18 -12.18 -2.44
N SER A 46 3.94 -13.24 -2.13
CA SER A 46 3.36 -14.56 -1.94
C SER A 46 3.84 -15.21 -0.64
N LYS A 47 3.03 -16.14 -0.14
CA LYS A 47 3.33 -16.94 1.05
C LYS A 47 2.68 -18.31 0.92
N THR A 48 3.46 -19.36 1.15
CA THR A 48 2.94 -20.71 1.40
C THR A 48 2.30 -20.75 2.79
N LEU A 49 1.02 -21.11 2.84
CA LEU A 49 0.21 -21.13 4.05
C LEU A 49 0.54 -22.34 4.91
N THR A 50 0.81 -22.09 6.19
CA THR A 50 0.99 -23.14 7.19
C THR A 50 -0.34 -23.54 7.82
N GLU A 51 -0.34 -24.60 8.62
CA GLU A 51 -1.50 -24.99 9.42
C GLU A 51 -1.96 -23.88 10.38
N SER A 52 -1.02 -23.16 11.01
CA SER A 52 -1.33 -22.03 11.89
C SER A 52 -1.99 -20.88 11.13
N ASP A 53 -1.56 -20.60 9.90
CA ASP A 53 -2.18 -19.56 9.07
C ASP A 53 -3.65 -19.85 8.75
N ILE A 54 -4.08 -21.11 8.77
CA ILE A 54 -5.44 -21.51 8.38
C ILE A 54 -6.33 -21.68 9.59
N THR A 55 -5.77 -22.22 10.67
CA THR A 55 -6.51 -22.50 11.91
C THR A 55 -6.69 -21.25 12.78
N GLU A 56 -5.75 -20.31 12.72
CA GLU A 56 -5.83 -19.04 13.44
C GLU A 56 -6.67 -17.99 12.68
N ASN A 57 -7.11 -16.95 13.40
CA ASN A 57 -7.84 -15.81 12.82
C ASN A 57 -6.92 -14.83 12.08
N LYS A 58 -5.71 -15.24 11.70
CA LYS A 58 -4.71 -14.39 11.05
C LYS A 58 -3.75 -15.21 10.19
N VAL A 59 -3.12 -14.54 9.24
CA VAL A 59 -1.98 -15.06 8.47
C VAL A 59 -0.82 -14.08 8.59
N GLU A 60 0.35 -14.55 9.00
CA GLU A 60 1.56 -13.70 9.00
C GLU A 60 1.97 -13.42 7.56
N LEU A 61 2.43 -12.21 7.22
CA LEU A 61 2.83 -11.85 5.86
C LEU A 61 4.35 -11.64 5.77
N PRO A 62 4.95 -11.83 4.57
CA PRO A 62 6.33 -11.45 4.30
C PRO A 62 6.62 -9.99 4.71
N VAL A 63 7.71 -9.77 5.46
CA VAL A 63 8.03 -8.46 6.04
C VAL A 63 8.29 -7.37 5.00
N ASN A 64 8.66 -7.73 3.77
CA ASN A 64 8.86 -6.77 2.69
C ASN A 64 7.56 -6.05 2.29
N ILE A 65 6.36 -6.57 2.62
CA ILE A 65 5.11 -5.84 2.38
C ILE A 65 5.03 -4.50 3.14
N VAL A 66 5.82 -4.33 4.22
CA VAL A 66 5.81 -3.13 5.06
C VAL A 66 6.06 -1.87 4.24
N GLU A 67 7.04 -1.88 3.33
CA GLU A 67 7.40 -0.70 2.52
C GLU A 67 6.25 -0.23 1.61
N HIS A 68 5.33 -1.14 1.28
CA HIS A 68 4.17 -0.85 0.46
C HIS A 68 2.96 -0.39 1.28
N MET A 69 2.90 -0.76 2.57
CA MET A 69 1.77 -0.47 3.45
C MET A 69 2.00 0.74 4.36
N GLU A 70 3.24 1.03 4.74
CA GLU A 70 3.59 2.21 5.55
C GLU A 70 2.98 3.52 5.01
N PRO A 71 2.98 3.80 3.69
CA PRO A 71 2.37 5.02 3.16
C PRO A 71 0.84 5.14 3.35
N LEU A 72 0.16 4.04 3.68
CA LEU A 72 -1.30 4.01 3.89
C LEU A 72 -1.69 4.24 5.35
N MET A 73 -0.76 4.03 6.28
CA MET A 73 -1.00 4.15 7.71
C MET A 73 -0.71 5.60 8.12
N MET A 74 -1.72 6.29 8.64
CA MET A 74 -1.54 7.67 9.12
C MET A 74 -0.75 7.68 10.43
N ASN A 75 -0.16 8.83 10.80
CA ASN A 75 0.73 9.00 11.96
C ASN A 75 0.37 8.16 13.19
N GLY A 76 1.08 7.04 13.38
CA GLY A 76 0.94 6.15 14.54
C GLY A 76 -0.08 5.02 14.40
N GLU A 77 -0.74 4.87 13.25
CA GLU A 77 -1.57 3.72 12.96
C GLU A 77 -0.72 2.48 12.70
N HIS A 78 -1.22 1.36 13.18
CA HIS A 78 -0.58 0.04 13.07
C HIS A 78 -1.42 -0.95 12.26
N SER A 79 -2.54 -0.48 11.71
CA SER A 79 -3.44 -1.30 10.91
C SER A 79 -4.22 -0.46 9.92
N VAL A 80 -4.56 -1.06 8.78
CA VAL A 80 -5.44 -0.46 7.77
C VAL A 80 -6.39 -1.53 7.23
N ASP A 81 -7.66 -1.17 7.07
CA ASP A 81 -8.66 -2.03 6.45
C ASP A 81 -8.59 -1.89 4.92
N LEU A 82 -8.44 -3.02 4.23
CA LEU A 82 -8.28 -3.10 2.79
C LEU A 82 -9.45 -3.85 2.17
N LYS A 83 -9.85 -3.41 0.97
CA LYS A 83 -10.77 -4.13 0.11
C LYS A 83 -9.98 -4.75 -1.03
N ALA A 84 -9.86 -6.07 -1.02
CA ALA A 84 -9.19 -6.82 -2.07
C ALA A 84 -10.23 -7.59 -2.90
N VAL A 85 -10.03 -7.68 -4.21
CA VAL A 85 -10.88 -8.50 -5.08
C VAL A 85 -10.14 -9.77 -5.47
N ASP A 86 -10.87 -10.87 -5.58
CA ASP A 86 -10.31 -12.13 -6.07
C ASP A 86 -10.53 -12.33 -7.57
N ARG A 87 -10.11 -13.50 -8.07
CA ARG A 87 -10.26 -13.85 -9.49
C ARG A 87 -11.71 -13.97 -9.97
N TRP A 88 -12.66 -14.14 -9.06
CA TRP A 88 -14.10 -14.22 -9.34
C TRP A 88 -14.79 -12.86 -9.13
N LYS A 89 -14.01 -11.79 -8.91
CA LYS A 89 -14.50 -10.43 -8.60
C LYS A 89 -15.24 -10.34 -7.26
N GLN A 90 -15.10 -11.35 -6.40
CA GLN A 90 -15.63 -11.29 -5.04
C GLN A 90 -14.73 -10.37 -4.21
N GLN A 91 -15.35 -9.47 -3.45
CA GLN A 91 -14.63 -8.52 -2.62
C GLN A 91 -14.46 -9.07 -1.20
N TRP A 92 -13.24 -9.01 -0.70
CA TRP A 92 -12.81 -9.41 0.63
C TRP A 92 -12.36 -8.18 1.41
N SER A 93 -12.97 -7.96 2.59
CA SER A 93 -12.49 -6.95 3.53
C SER A 93 -11.48 -7.61 4.46
N VAL A 94 -10.21 -7.20 4.37
CA VAL A 94 -9.12 -7.76 5.17
C VAL A 94 -8.39 -6.64 5.92
N ARG A 95 -8.03 -6.88 7.18
CA ARG A 95 -7.25 -5.92 7.96
C ARG A 95 -5.77 -6.26 7.92
N TYR A 96 -4.98 -5.39 7.30
CA TYR A 96 -3.53 -5.40 7.46
C TYR A 96 -3.17 -4.87 8.83
N TYR A 97 -2.27 -5.55 9.53
CA TYR A 97 -1.71 -5.14 10.81
C TYR A 97 -0.19 -5.28 10.79
N THR A 98 0.50 -4.28 11.31
CA THR A 98 1.94 -4.31 11.57
C THR A 98 2.20 -4.04 13.05
N ARG A 99 3.11 -4.78 13.67
CA ARG A 99 3.43 -4.59 15.08
C ARG A 99 4.19 -3.26 15.29
N PRO A 100 3.86 -2.46 16.32
CA PRO A 100 4.50 -1.16 16.61
C PRO A 100 6.01 -1.19 16.94
N ASN A 101 6.59 -2.36 17.22
CA ASN A 101 7.91 -2.48 17.87
C ASN A 101 9.03 -2.90 16.88
N ASN A 102 10.28 -2.91 17.35
CA ASN A 102 11.50 -3.30 16.58
C ASN A 102 11.44 -4.67 15.87
N VAL A 103 10.42 -5.49 16.13
CA VAL A 103 10.16 -6.72 15.38
C VAL A 103 8.93 -6.49 14.51
N ARG A 104 9.16 -6.10 13.24
CA ARG A 104 8.13 -5.90 12.21
C ARG A 104 7.46 -7.24 11.89
N LYS A 105 6.45 -7.60 12.67
CA LYS A 105 5.52 -8.69 12.36
C LYS A 105 4.33 -8.10 11.63
N THR A 106 4.06 -8.61 10.43
CA THR A 106 2.91 -8.19 9.64
C THR A 106 1.93 -9.34 9.48
N ALA A 107 0.64 -9.02 9.43
CA ALA A 107 -0.39 -10.03 9.25
C ALA A 107 -1.64 -9.46 8.58
N PHE A 108 -2.39 -10.33 7.91
CA PHE A 108 -3.84 -10.12 7.79
C PHE A 108 -4.53 -10.72 9.00
N THR A 109 -5.48 -9.97 9.57
CA THR A 109 -6.22 -10.37 10.77
C THR A 109 -7.71 -10.49 10.47
N SER A 110 -8.50 -9.44 10.75
CA SER A 110 -9.93 -9.42 10.44
C SER A 110 -10.20 -9.76 8.97
N GLY A 111 -11.21 -10.60 8.73
CA GLY A 111 -11.61 -11.02 7.38
C GLY A 111 -10.85 -12.22 6.81
N TRP A 112 -9.65 -12.52 7.30
CA TRP A 112 -8.84 -13.63 6.81
C TRP A 112 -9.54 -14.99 6.97
N ARG A 113 -10.06 -15.30 8.17
CA ARG A 113 -10.74 -16.58 8.42
C ARG A 113 -11.95 -16.81 7.53
N LYS A 114 -12.72 -15.75 7.24
CA LYS A 114 -13.87 -15.83 6.34
C LYS A 114 -13.43 -16.18 4.91
N LEU A 115 -12.30 -15.62 4.46
CA LEU A 115 -11.71 -15.94 3.17
C LEU A 115 -11.26 -17.40 3.12
N VAL A 116 -10.58 -17.88 4.18
CA VAL A 116 -10.13 -19.27 4.31
C VAL A 116 -11.30 -20.25 4.21
N GLU A 117 -12.34 -20.04 5.03
CA GLU A 117 -13.51 -20.91 5.09
C GLU A 117 -14.29 -20.93 3.77
N ALA A 118 -14.51 -19.76 3.16
CA ALA A 118 -15.26 -19.65 1.92
C ALA A 118 -14.53 -20.22 0.69
N ASN A 119 -13.19 -20.17 0.66
CA ASN A 119 -12.39 -20.67 -0.45
C ASN A 119 -11.84 -22.09 -0.22
N GLY A 120 -12.17 -22.73 0.92
CA GLY A 120 -11.70 -24.06 1.26
C GLY A 120 -10.18 -24.19 1.26
N VAL A 121 -9.49 -23.16 1.76
CA VAL A 121 -8.02 -23.03 1.75
C VAL A 121 -7.38 -24.11 2.64
N LEU A 122 -6.34 -24.77 2.13
CA LEU A 122 -5.66 -25.87 2.84
C LEU A 122 -4.18 -25.57 3.12
N PRO A 123 -3.58 -26.20 4.15
CA PRO A 123 -2.15 -26.05 4.42
C PRO A 123 -1.33 -26.45 3.18
N GLY A 124 -0.34 -25.63 2.84
CA GLY A 124 0.47 -25.78 1.63
C GLY A 124 -0.05 -25.03 0.41
N ASP A 125 -1.26 -24.45 0.45
CA ASP A 125 -1.73 -23.50 -0.56
C ASP A 125 -0.88 -22.22 -0.54
N GLU A 126 -0.81 -21.53 -1.67
CA GLU A 126 -0.07 -20.27 -1.79
C GLU A 126 -1.03 -19.08 -1.79
N LEU A 127 -0.90 -18.21 -0.79
CA LEU A 127 -1.52 -16.89 -0.78
C LEU A 127 -0.69 -15.95 -1.65
N ILE A 128 -1.36 -15.24 -2.55
CA ILE A 128 -0.80 -14.14 -3.34
C ILE A 128 -1.62 -12.90 -3.06
N PHE A 129 -0.93 -11.81 -2.74
CA PHE A 129 -1.55 -10.52 -2.50
C PHE A 129 -0.80 -9.42 -3.25
N SER A 130 -1.54 -8.61 -3.99
CA SER A 130 -0.95 -7.55 -4.82
C SER A 130 -1.75 -6.27 -4.79
N ARG A 131 -1.06 -5.18 -5.13
CA ARG A 131 -1.65 -3.89 -5.47
C ARG A 131 -1.34 -3.61 -6.93
N ARG A 132 -2.36 -3.23 -7.68
CA ARG A 132 -2.26 -2.92 -9.10
C ARG A 132 -2.87 -1.55 -9.38
N GLN A 133 -2.30 -0.88 -10.35
CA GLN A 133 -2.80 0.35 -10.94
C GLN A 133 -2.64 0.21 -12.45
N ASP A 134 -3.76 -0.01 -13.13
CA ASP A 134 -3.80 -0.08 -14.58
C ASP A 134 -3.92 1.33 -15.17
N ALA A 135 -3.52 1.50 -16.44
CA ALA A 135 -3.46 2.81 -17.07
C ALA A 135 -4.86 3.46 -17.13
N GLY A 136 -5.03 4.56 -16.39
CA GLY A 136 -6.30 5.28 -16.30
C GLY A 136 -7.28 4.72 -15.27
N GLU A 137 -6.91 3.68 -14.52
CA GLU A 137 -7.75 3.11 -13.46
C GLU A 137 -7.31 3.52 -12.05
N MET A 138 -8.27 3.48 -11.13
CA MET A 138 -7.98 3.63 -9.71
C MET A 138 -7.21 2.40 -9.23
N GLN A 139 -6.22 2.62 -8.37
CA GLN A 139 -5.47 1.57 -7.74
C GLN A 139 -6.39 0.60 -6.96
N TYR A 140 -6.15 -0.71 -7.09
CA TYR A 140 -6.91 -1.75 -6.43
C TYR A 140 -6.01 -2.85 -5.84
N TYR A 141 -6.55 -3.61 -4.89
CA TYR A 141 -5.88 -4.77 -4.30
C TYR A 141 -6.47 -6.06 -4.85
N MET A 142 -5.59 -7.03 -5.10
CA MET A 142 -5.96 -8.39 -5.47
C MET A 142 -5.56 -9.36 -4.36
N ILE A 143 -6.41 -10.34 -4.08
CA ILE A 143 -6.08 -11.47 -3.21
C ILE A 143 -6.41 -12.79 -3.91
N GLN A 144 -5.47 -13.71 -3.90
CA GLN A 144 -5.60 -15.00 -4.57
C GLN A 144 -5.05 -16.10 -3.68
N VAL A 145 -5.68 -17.26 -3.72
CA VAL A 145 -5.12 -18.48 -3.13
C VAL A 145 -4.99 -19.51 -4.25
N LYS A 146 -3.77 -20.00 -4.47
CA LYS A 146 -3.47 -21.03 -5.45
C LYS A 146 -3.31 -22.37 -4.74
N ARG A 147 -4.12 -23.35 -5.17
CA ARG A 147 -3.98 -24.73 -4.74
C ARG A 147 -2.65 -25.27 -5.22
N ARG A 148 -1.79 -25.72 -4.31
CA ARG A 148 -0.60 -26.45 -4.72
C ARG A 148 -1.04 -27.82 -5.23
N THR A 149 -1.01 -28.01 -6.54
CA THR A 149 -1.19 -29.34 -7.11
C THR A 149 0.05 -30.15 -6.80
N ASN A 150 0.00 -30.94 -5.73
CA ASN A 150 0.89 -32.09 -5.62
C ASN A 150 0.43 -33.08 -6.67
N THR A 151 0.96 -32.97 -7.89
CA THR A 151 1.02 -34.12 -8.78
C THR A 151 1.82 -35.16 -8.02
N ARG A 152 1.14 -36.13 -7.41
CA ARG A 152 1.78 -37.39 -7.06
C ARG A 152 2.24 -37.97 -8.39
N GLU A 153 3.51 -37.80 -8.73
CA GLU A 153 4.16 -38.66 -9.71
C GLU A 153 4.03 -40.09 -9.15
N GLY A 154 3.04 -40.85 -9.64
CA GLY A 154 2.89 -42.27 -9.28
C GLY A 154 1.49 -42.83 -9.05
N GLU A 155 0.39 -42.12 -9.30
CA GLU A 155 -0.95 -42.76 -9.35
C GLU A 155 -1.49 -42.75 -10.79
N THR A 156 -1.02 -43.69 -11.61
CA THR A 156 -1.78 -44.18 -12.77
C THR A 156 -3.03 -44.88 -12.26
N VAL A 157 -4.09 -44.14 -12.01
CA VAL A 157 -5.44 -44.70 -12.04
C VAL A 157 -5.90 -44.58 -13.48
N GLN A 158 -5.89 -45.69 -14.21
CA GLN A 158 -6.65 -45.80 -15.46
C GLN A 158 -8.14 -45.69 -15.09
N GLY A 159 -8.65 -44.47 -15.09
CA GLY A 159 -10.07 -44.17 -15.01
C GLY A 159 -10.44 -43.35 -16.24
N GLU A 160 -11.22 -43.94 -17.13
CA GLU A 160 -11.71 -43.29 -18.35
C GLU A 160 -12.43 -41.97 -18.04
N PRO A 161 -12.31 -40.94 -18.89
CA PRO A 161 -13.00 -39.68 -18.67
C PRO A 161 -14.50 -39.85 -18.93
N VAL A 162 -15.32 -39.75 -17.88
CA VAL A 162 -16.76 -39.57 -18.03
C VAL A 162 -17.03 -38.07 -18.27
N ILE A 163 -17.37 -37.74 -19.52
CA ILE A 163 -17.81 -36.40 -19.91
C ILE A 163 -19.32 -36.29 -19.70
N TYR A 164 -19.77 -35.33 -18.90
CA TYR A 164 -21.17 -34.88 -18.88
C TYR A 164 -21.25 -33.50 -19.54
N TRP A 165 -22.17 -33.38 -20.50
CA TRP A 165 -22.54 -32.14 -21.19
C TRP A 165 -23.46 -31.27 -20.33
#